data_AF-T2MIV8-F1
#
_entry.id   AF-T2MIV8-F1
#
_cell.length_a   1.000
_cell.length_b   1.000
_cell.length_c   1.000
_cell.angle_alpha   90.00
_cell.angle_beta   90.00
_cell.angle_gamma   90.00
#
_symmetry.space_group_name_H-M   'P 1'
#
loop_
_entity.id
_entity.type
_entity.pdbx_description
1 polymer ?
#
loop_
_entity_poly.entity_id
_entity_poly.type
_entity_poly.pdbx_seq_one_letter_code
_entity_poly.pdbx_strand_id
1 'polypeptide(L)'
;MSQVDCDTNIQNDNDLNSQKKNNSEVSKILKARSRLISYDSIKESYPEDKSDQHNPIHISKSFPNSHGNWIDAIKKAKKVKDPWAEFNIAELYPTERVQRYRYQASKKKWIQDIIFVKMETEPFAKGAMRKCFRMKKLPTTVHTNDWAYANNIVAKIHMNETIMAKQYFDDVKLQMDAKLWAEEYNRRDPPKKIDIMQQACCKFIHREGQPMYHIENFIEGNYVKYNSNTGFVLHEEDTHVRATPQAFSHFTFERSGHQLIIVDIQGVGDLYTDPQIHTANGDDYGDANLGTKGMALFFGTHQCTELCEKLNLKKFDLSEEEKKRIDNAGSKSSSSTELKSDTFSGSSRRISVNFEIIKSISSSSLQSNEEFSEPPSPRNVFDDGNDNYFEQHLHISSSAAPMEELTQELIKDRLNGLANFQEQQISTLGKVHFELATYNYIGRFTDTKPDFSSALFHLYQAASCGDLSANKILAYKYFNFHTDEFEDLLIQEDHDLGMNFMIEAATRNDKDCMMKTAKAFDTGIMLGKKRSQCWKEALKWYEAALNHHSAFSCLDSDPKHMIKARMAEIWRCGGYGVEKDPSYAGELYSSAAEDALQLGKGKLANSYLMLAEESFGEVEE
;
A
#
# COMPACT_ATOMS: atom_id res chain seq x y z
N MET A 1 10.28 -53.94 18.77
CA MET A 1 9.38 -52.91 19.36
C MET A 1 10.13 -51.59 19.25
N SER A 2 10.18 -50.95 18.07
CA SER A 2 9.14 -50.16 17.39
C SER A 2 8.66 -48.97 18.23
N GLN A 3 9.10 -47.76 17.87
CA GLN A 3 8.40 -46.46 17.92
C GLN A 3 9.38 -45.29 18.02
N VAL A 4 10.23 -45.10 17.01
CA VAL A 4 10.82 -43.80 16.64
C VAL A 4 11.02 -43.91 15.14
N ASP A 5 10.33 -43.10 14.32
CA ASP A 5 10.49 -42.91 12.84
C ASP A 5 9.16 -42.65 12.08
N CYS A 6 8.06 -42.36 12.78
CA CYS A 6 6.79 -42.01 12.11
C CYS A 6 6.54 -40.49 11.98
N ASP A 7 7.00 -39.65 12.91
CA ASP A 7 6.60 -38.23 12.93
C ASP A 7 7.35 -37.34 11.91
N THR A 8 8.61 -37.65 11.60
CA THR A 8 9.39 -36.93 10.57
C THR A 8 8.98 -37.26 9.14
N ASN A 9 8.52 -38.48 8.89
CA ASN A 9 8.01 -38.87 7.56
C ASN A 9 6.62 -38.27 7.29
N ILE A 10 5.77 -38.11 8.31
CA ILE A 10 4.43 -37.52 8.15
C ILE A 10 4.49 -36.02 7.82
N GLN A 11 5.45 -35.26 8.37
CA GLN A 11 5.64 -33.85 8.01
C GLN A 11 6.14 -33.68 6.58
N ASN A 12 7.15 -34.46 6.16
CA ASN A 12 7.67 -34.43 4.79
C ASN A 12 6.62 -34.84 3.75
N ASP A 13 5.79 -35.86 4.04
CA ASP A 13 4.73 -36.30 3.13
C ASP A 13 3.56 -35.29 3.02
N ASN A 14 3.25 -34.58 4.10
CA ASN A 14 2.25 -33.51 4.08
C ASN A 14 2.74 -32.28 3.31
N ASP A 15 4.00 -31.91 3.46
CA ASP A 15 4.60 -30.79 2.72
C ASP A 15 4.72 -31.12 1.22
N LEU A 16 5.10 -32.35 0.85
CA LEU A 16 5.12 -32.82 -0.55
C LEU A 16 3.72 -32.85 -1.18
N ASN A 17 2.68 -33.24 -0.43
CA ASN A 17 1.30 -33.23 -0.91
C ASN A 17 0.73 -31.81 -1.03
N SER A 18 1.07 -30.91 -0.10
CA SER A 18 0.75 -29.47 -0.18
C SER A 18 1.42 -28.84 -1.41
N GLN A 19 2.70 -29.13 -1.63
CA GLN A 19 3.43 -28.69 -2.82
C GLN A 19 2.82 -29.21 -4.12
N LYS A 20 2.43 -30.49 -4.21
CA LYS A 20 1.75 -31.03 -5.39
C LYS A 20 0.41 -30.34 -5.67
N LYS A 21 -0.35 -30.01 -4.62
CA LYS A 21 -1.62 -29.27 -4.74
C LYS A 21 -1.38 -27.84 -5.23
N ASN A 22 -0.41 -27.14 -4.63
CA ASN A 22 0.01 -25.79 -5.05
C ASN A 22 0.52 -25.80 -6.51
N ASN A 23 1.36 -26.76 -6.90
CA ASN A 23 1.89 -26.88 -8.27
C ASN A 23 0.79 -27.18 -9.31
N SER A 24 -0.23 -27.97 -8.95
CA SER A 24 -1.40 -28.21 -9.80
C SER A 24 -2.25 -26.94 -9.97
N GLU A 25 -2.45 -26.18 -8.90
CA GLU A 25 -3.20 -24.91 -8.92
C GLU A 25 -2.46 -23.83 -9.71
N VAL A 26 -1.15 -23.73 -9.52
CA VAL A 26 -0.23 -22.88 -10.30
C VAL A 26 -0.23 -23.27 -11.78
N SER A 27 -0.20 -24.57 -12.11
CA SER A 27 -0.30 -25.02 -13.51
C SER A 27 -1.62 -24.60 -14.15
N LYS A 28 -2.72 -24.56 -13.39
CA LYS A 28 -4.02 -24.04 -13.87
C LYS A 28 -3.98 -22.53 -14.06
N ILE A 29 -3.39 -21.78 -13.13
CA ILE A 29 -3.23 -20.32 -13.20
C ILE A 29 -2.34 -19.92 -14.39
N LEU A 30 -1.18 -20.56 -14.56
CA LEU A 30 -0.27 -20.33 -15.70
C LEU A 30 -0.93 -20.71 -17.04
N LYS A 31 -1.71 -21.79 -17.11
CA LYS A 31 -2.49 -22.18 -18.31
C LYS A 31 -3.66 -21.24 -18.61
N ALA A 32 -4.28 -20.63 -17.60
CA ALA A 32 -5.30 -19.61 -17.80
C ALA A 32 -4.68 -18.33 -18.38
N ARG A 33 -3.46 -17.99 -17.95
CA ARG A 33 -2.68 -16.87 -18.46
C ARG A 33 -2.10 -17.09 -19.85
N SER A 34 -1.65 -18.29 -20.20
CA SER A 34 -1.16 -18.57 -21.57
C SER A 34 -2.22 -18.36 -22.65
N ARG A 35 -3.51 -18.37 -22.29
CA ARG A 35 -4.62 -17.99 -23.18
C ARG A 35 -4.85 -16.47 -23.28
N LEU A 36 -4.46 -15.72 -22.25
CA LEU A 36 -4.55 -14.25 -22.19
C LEU A 36 -3.33 -13.56 -22.79
N ILE A 37 -2.23 -14.28 -23.04
CA ILE A 37 -1.02 -13.80 -23.74
C ILE A 37 -1.13 -13.97 -25.27
N SER A 38 -2.36 -14.15 -25.79
CA SER A 38 -2.68 -13.75 -27.16
C SER A 38 -2.90 -12.23 -27.14
N TYR A 39 -1.94 -11.49 -27.70
CA TYR A 39 -1.81 -10.03 -27.67
C TYR A 39 -2.97 -9.25 -28.33
N ASP A 40 -4.06 -9.93 -28.73
CA ASP A 40 -5.26 -9.36 -29.35
C ASP A 40 -6.49 -9.30 -28.42
N SER A 41 -6.42 -9.80 -27.18
CA SER A 41 -7.63 -9.98 -26.33
C SER A 41 -7.78 -9.04 -25.12
N ILE A 42 -6.83 -8.12 -24.86
CA ILE A 42 -6.89 -7.16 -23.73
C ILE A 42 -7.53 -5.82 -24.17
N LYS A 43 -8.53 -5.87 -25.05
CA LYS A 43 -9.43 -4.74 -25.34
C LYS A 43 -10.91 -5.02 -25.02
N GLU A 44 -11.26 -6.22 -24.53
CA GLU A 44 -12.67 -6.62 -24.39
C GLU A 44 -13.15 -6.90 -22.94
N SER A 45 -12.38 -6.57 -21.89
CA SER A 45 -12.81 -6.84 -20.50
C SER A 45 -13.26 -5.63 -19.68
N TYR A 46 -13.48 -4.47 -20.31
CA TYR A 46 -14.41 -3.48 -19.78
C TYR A 46 -15.60 -3.44 -20.74
N PRO A 47 -16.81 -3.90 -20.35
CA PRO A 47 -17.97 -3.56 -21.14
C PRO A 47 -18.07 -2.03 -21.14
N GLU A 48 -17.87 -1.41 -22.30
CA GLU A 48 -18.48 -0.11 -22.58
C GLU A 48 -19.96 -0.28 -22.24
N ASP A 49 -20.41 0.43 -21.21
CA ASP A 49 -21.80 0.44 -20.80
C ASP A 49 -22.63 1.11 -21.91
N LYS A 50 -23.03 0.32 -22.91
CA LYS A 50 -23.97 0.70 -23.98
C LYS A 50 -25.40 0.34 -23.58
N SER A 51 -25.79 0.72 -22.37
CA SER A 51 -27.18 0.64 -21.92
C SER A 51 -27.77 2.01 -21.56
N ASP A 52 -27.41 3.06 -22.32
CA ASP A 52 -28.31 4.20 -22.54
C ASP A 52 -29.45 3.77 -23.48
N GLN A 53 -30.37 2.97 -22.95
CA GLN A 53 -31.75 2.97 -23.40
C GLN A 53 -32.62 3.29 -22.21
N HIS A 54 -33.17 4.51 -22.24
CA HIS A 54 -34.21 5.00 -21.36
C HIS A 54 -35.29 3.94 -21.10
N ASN A 55 -35.16 3.23 -20.00
CA ASN A 55 -36.31 2.76 -19.25
C ASN A 55 -36.52 3.74 -18.11
N PRO A 56 -37.68 4.44 -18.02
CA PRO A 56 -37.95 5.32 -16.91
C PRO A 56 -37.99 4.46 -15.64
N ILE A 57 -36.93 4.58 -14.83
CA ILE A 57 -36.89 4.00 -13.50
C ILE A 57 -38.08 4.58 -12.75
N HIS A 58 -39.01 3.71 -12.35
CA HIS A 58 -40.03 4.07 -11.38
C HIS A 58 -39.31 4.41 -10.08
N ILE A 59 -39.05 5.72 -9.89
CA ILE A 59 -38.63 6.28 -8.61
C ILE A 59 -39.77 5.97 -7.64
N SER A 60 -39.59 4.97 -6.79
CA SER A 60 -40.42 4.85 -5.59
C SER A 60 -40.16 6.11 -4.77
N LYS A 61 -41.09 7.06 -4.83
CA LYS A 61 -41.11 8.27 -3.99
C LYS A 61 -41.46 7.92 -2.53
N SER A 62 -40.76 6.96 -1.95
CA SER A 62 -40.76 6.74 -0.51
C SER A 62 -39.37 7.07 0.00
N PHE A 63 -39.06 8.36 0.07
CA PHE A 63 -38.07 8.82 1.04
C PHE A 63 -38.56 8.38 2.41
N PRO A 64 -37.84 7.55 3.18
CA PRO A 64 -38.14 7.45 4.60
C PRO A 64 -38.03 8.86 5.17
N ASN A 65 -39.08 9.30 5.86
CA ASN A 65 -39.27 10.64 6.42
C ASN A 65 -38.04 11.08 7.25
N SER A 66 -37.04 11.66 6.59
CA SER A 66 -35.77 12.03 7.22
C SER A 66 -35.90 13.28 8.09
N HIS A 67 -36.94 14.11 7.86
CA HIS A 67 -37.20 15.30 8.66
C HIS A 67 -37.53 15.03 10.13
N GLY A 68 -38.10 13.86 10.48
CA GLY A 68 -38.39 13.50 11.87
C GLY A 68 -37.13 13.19 12.69
N ASN A 69 -36.14 12.53 12.07
CA ASN A 69 -34.93 12.07 12.76
C ASN A 69 -33.99 13.21 13.16
N TRP A 70 -33.93 14.29 12.38
CA TRP A 70 -33.13 15.49 12.70
C TRP A 70 -33.68 16.24 13.92
N ILE A 71 -35.00 16.40 13.99
CA ILE A 71 -35.67 17.06 15.12
C ILE A 71 -35.44 16.25 16.40
N ASP A 72 -35.52 14.93 16.32
CA ASP A 72 -35.26 14.05 17.47
C ASP A 72 -33.79 14.02 17.86
N ALA A 73 -32.86 14.08 16.90
CA ALA A 73 -31.43 14.25 17.18
C ALA A 73 -31.14 15.58 17.89
N ILE A 74 -31.76 16.69 17.44
CA ILE A 74 -31.66 18.02 18.08
C ILE A 74 -32.24 17.98 19.49
N LYS A 75 -33.43 17.39 19.67
CA LYS A 75 -34.06 17.25 21.00
C LYS A 75 -33.21 16.41 21.95
N LYS A 76 -32.56 15.36 21.46
CA LYS A 76 -31.61 14.56 22.24
C LYS A 76 -30.36 15.37 22.57
N ALA A 77 -29.75 16.06 21.60
CA ALA A 77 -28.58 16.89 21.80
C ALA A 77 -28.81 18.01 22.83
N LYS A 78 -29.98 18.67 22.80
CA LYS A 78 -30.37 19.70 23.79
C LYS A 78 -30.53 19.17 25.22
N LYS A 79 -30.77 17.86 25.39
CA LYS A 79 -30.92 17.22 26.70
C LYS A 79 -29.58 16.75 27.28
N VAL A 80 -28.54 16.63 26.44
CA VAL A 80 -27.20 16.24 26.90
C VAL A 80 -26.61 17.41 27.67
N LYS A 81 -26.34 17.20 28.96
CA LYS A 81 -25.60 18.16 29.76
C LYS A 81 -24.16 18.22 29.27
N ASP A 82 -23.55 19.38 29.36
CA ASP A 82 -22.13 19.52 29.06
C ASP A 82 -21.30 18.58 29.94
N PRO A 83 -20.63 17.57 29.37
CA PRO A 83 -19.86 16.59 30.16
C PRO A 83 -18.64 17.24 30.83
N TRP A 84 -18.27 18.45 30.44
CA TRP A 84 -17.13 19.18 31.00
C TRP A 84 -17.54 20.36 31.88
N ALA A 85 -18.82 20.49 32.24
CA ALA A 85 -19.31 21.57 33.09
C ALA A 85 -18.57 21.64 34.44
N GLU A 86 -18.23 20.49 35.03
CA GLU A 86 -17.54 20.42 36.33
C GLU A 86 -16.13 21.00 36.34
N PHE A 87 -15.47 21.06 35.18
CA PHE A 87 -14.12 21.59 35.06
C PHE A 87 -14.08 23.13 35.03
N ASN A 88 -15.25 23.79 34.90
CA ASN A 88 -15.39 25.26 34.92
C ASN A 88 -14.36 25.99 34.02
N ILE A 89 -14.07 25.41 32.84
CA ILE A 89 -13.02 25.91 31.94
C ILE A 89 -13.35 27.33 31.46
N ALA A 90 -14.63 27.64 31.28
CA ALA A 90 -15.11 28.93 30.84
C ALA A 90 -14.86 30.04 31.88
N GLU A 91 -14.86 29.71 33.17
CA GLU A 91 -14.70 30.64 34.28
C GLU A 91 -13.23 30.78 34.70
N LEU A 92 -12.50 29.66 34.72
CA LEU A 92 -11.16 29.58 35.32
C LEU A 92 -10.02 30.05 34.39
N TYR A 93 -10.17 29.88 33.07
CA TYR A 93 -9.08 30.13 32.12
C TYR A 93 -9.33 31.38 31.26
N PRO A 94 -8.27 32.13 30.90
CA PRO A 94 -8.38 33.33 30.09
C PRO A 94 -8.76 33.00 28.64
N THR A 95 -9.48 33.91 27.99
CA THR A 95 -9.74 33.81 26.55
C THR A 95 -8.47 34.07 25.77
N GLU A 96 -8.12 33.15 24.87
CA GLU A 96 -6.96 33.26 24.00
C GLU A 96 -7.37 33.34 22.53
N ARG A 97 -6.72 34.24 21.80
CA ARG A 97 -6.86 34.36 20.35
C ARG A 97 -5.87 33.42 19.66
N VAL A 98 -6.40 32.51 18.84
CA VAL A 98 -5.62 31.42 18.22
C VAL A 98 -5.86 31.40 16.72
N GLN A 99 -4.80 31.13 15.96
CA GLN A 99 -4.87 30.97 14.50
C GLN A 99 -5.10 29.50 14.18
N ARG A 100 -6.22 29.19 13.53
CA ARG A 100 -6.60 27.82 13.16
C ARG A 100 -6.40 27.59 11.66
N TYR A 101 -5.91 26.40 11.33
CA TYR A 101 -5.71 25.91 9.97
C TYR A 101 -6.56 24.66 9.75
N ARG A 102 -7.38 24.67 8.71
CA ARG A 102 -8.26 23.56 8.31
C ARG A 102 -7.91 23.11 6.91
N TYR A 103 -7.78 21.81 6.70
CA TYR A 103 -7.56 21.26 5.38
C TYR A 103 -8.89 20.91 4.71
N GLN A 104 -9.13 21.45 3.51
CA GLN A 104 -10.21 21.03 2.64
C GLN A 104 -9.67 19.99 1.67
N ALA A 105 -9.82 18.71 2.05
CA ALA A 105 -9.29 17.58 1.29
C ALA A 105 -9.82 17.50 -0.15
N SER A 106 -11.08 17.92 -0.37
CA SER A 106 -11.66 17.97 -1.70
C SER A 106 -10.96 19.00 -2.59
N LYS A 107 -10.75 20.21 -2.11
CA LYS A 107 -10.08 21.28 -2.88
C LYS A 107 -8.55 21.22 -2.81
N LYS A 108 -7.99 20.30 -2.03
CA LYS A 108 -6.57 20.23 -1.65
C LYS A 108 -6.02 21.58 -1.15
N LYS A 109 -6.83 22.35 -0.44
CA LYS A 109 -6.50 23.72 0.01
C LYS A 109 -6.57 23.85 1.51
N TRP A 110 -5.66 24.63 2.07
CA TRP A 110 -5.71 25.06 3.45
C TRP A 110 -6.56 26.32 3.60
N ILE A 111 -7.38 26.36 4.63
CA ILE A 111 -8.13 27.54 5.05
C ILE A 111 -7.64 27.95 6.43
N GLN A 112 -7.46 29.25 6.60
CA GLN A 112 -7.06 29.85 7.86
C GLN A 112 -8.18 30.73 8.41
N ASP A 113 -8.43 30.62 9.71
CA ASP A 113 -9.31 31.54 10.44
C ASP A 113 -8.79 31.80 11.85
N ILE A 114 -9.37 32.81 12.51
CA ILE A 114 -9.10 33.12 13.92
C ILE A 114 -10.22 32.52 14.76
N ILE A 115 -9.84 31.85 15.86
CA ILE A 115 -10.76 31.32 16.85
C ILE A 115 -10.40 31.84 18.25
N PHE A 116 -11.38 31.83 19.13
CA PHE A 116 -11.20 32.15 20.54
C PHE A 116 -11.39 30.88 21.37
N VAL A 117 -10.43 30.60 22.24
CA VAL A 117 -10.39 29.38 23.04
C VAL A 117 -10.09 29.67 24.50
N LYS A 118 -10.45 28.73 25.38
CA LYS A 118 -10.02 28.65 26.78
C LYS A 118 -9.54 27.22 27.02
N MET A 119 -8.33 27.04 27.54
CA MET A 119 -7.71 25.71 27.65
C MET A 119 -7.10 25.48 29.02
N GLU A 120 -7.26 24.26 29.55
CA GLU A 120 -6.57 23.83 30.76
C GLU A 120 -5.04 23.87 30.56
N THR A 121 -4.31 24.19 31.63
CA THR A 121 -2.84 24.20 31.62
C THR A 121 -2.25 22.79 31.76
N GLU A 122 -2.97 21.89 32.43
CA GLU A 122 -2.53 20.52 32.66
C GLU A 122 -3.23 19.55 31.69
N PRO A 123 -2.52 18.55 31.16
CA PRO A 123 -3.13 17.54 30.30
C PRO A 123 -4.00 16.59 31.11
N PHE A 124 -5.18 16.24 30.60
CA PHE A 124 -6.07 15.26 31.24
C PHE A 124 -5.81 13.82 30.79
N ALA A 125 -5.15 13.65 29.64
CA ALA A 125 -4.78 12.36 29.09
C ALA A 125 -3.46 12.44 28.31
N LYS A 126 -2.79 11.30 28.16
CA LYS A 126 -1.55 11.16 27.41
C LYS A 126 -1.57 9.84 26.64
N GLY A 127 -1.30 9.91 25.34
CA GLY A 127 -1.07 8.74 24.49
C GLY A 127 0.43 8.43 24.37
N ALA A 128 0.80 7.58 23.42
CA ALA A 128 2.21 7.25 23.16
C ALA A 128 3.04 8.47 22.75
N MET A 129 2.51 9.33 21.88
CA MET A 129 3.25 10.44 21.25
C MET A 129 2.77 11.84 21.65
N ARG A 130 1.53 11.95 22.16
CA ARG A 130 0.85 13.24 22.36
C ARG A 130 0.22 13.36 23.75
N LYS A 131 0.20 14.58 24.28
CA LYS A 131 -0.59 14.97 25.47
C LYS A 131 -1.90 15.61 25.02
N CYS A 132 -2.97 15.39 25.77
CA CYS A 132 -4.31 15.89 25.47
C CYS A 132 -4.79 16.86 26.56
N PHE A 133 -5.34 18.00 26.16
CA PHE A 133 -5.85 19.05 27.02
C PHE A 133 -7.33 19.27 26.75
N ARG A 134 -8.09 19.62 27.79
CA ARG A 134 -9.47 20.09 27.61
C ARG A 134 -9.46 21.54 27.18
N MET A 135 -10.21 21.84 26.12
CA MET A 135 -10.33 23.17 25.57
C MET A 135 -11.79 23.47 25.25
N LYS A 136 -12.25 24.67 25.62
CA LYS A 136 -13.50 25.24 25.11
C LYS A 136 -13.19 26.11 23.90
N LYS A 137 -13.93 25.93 22.81
CA LYS A 137 -13.88 26.81 21.64
C LYS A 137 -15.17 27.59 21.51
N LEU A 138 -15.06 28.91 21.47
CA LEU A 138 -16.21 29.78 21.23
C LEU A 138 -16.81 29.52 19.83
N PRO A 139 -18.15 29.44 19.70
CA PRO A 139 -18.81 29.35 18.40
C PRO A 139 -18.46 30.57 17.53
N THR A 140 -18.18 30.33 16.24
CA THR A 140 -17.78 31.42 15.31
C THR A 140 -19.00 32.16 14.75
N THR A 141 -20.19 31.56 14.84
CA THR A 141 -21.43 32.01 14.19
C THR A 141 -22.40 32.75 15.11
N VAL A 142 -22.12 32.80 16.42
CA VAL A 142 -23.00 33.46 17.39
C VAL A 142 -22.34 34.76 17.77
N HIS A 143 -23.01 35.90 17.53
CA HIS A 143 -22.48 37.23 17.87
C HIS A 143 -22.40 37.49 19.39
N THR A 144 -22.71 36.49 20.22
CA THR A 144 -22.60 36.53 21.66
C THR A 144 -21.30 35.85 22.09
N ASN A 145 -20.48 36.53 22.91
CA ASN A 145 -19.31 35.94 23.59
C ASN A 145 -19.72 34.98 24.72
N ASP A 146 -20.73 34.14 24.47
CA ASP A 146 -21.32 33.25 25.46
C ASP A 146 -20.59 31.90 25.47
N TRP A 147 -19.83 31.68 26.53
CA TRP A 147 -19.07 30.45 26.74
C TRP A 147 -19.93 29.28 27.23
N ALA A 148 -21.18 29.52 27.63
CA ALA A 148 -22.09 28.45 28.05
C ALA A 148 -22.41 27.48 26.90
N TYR A 149 -22.36 27.96 25.65
CA TYR A 149 -22.58 27.18 24.43
C TYR A 149 -21.27 26.83 23.69
N ALA A 150 -20.12 26.98 24.35
CA ALA A 150 -18.83 26.67 23.74
C ALA A 150 -18.64 25.17 23.55
N ASN A 151 -18.01 24.81 22.42
CA ASN A 151 -17.76 23.42 22.07
C ASN A 151 -16.61 22.85 22.91
N ASN A 152 -16.78 21.59 23.34
CA ASN A 152 -15.71 20.80 23.95
C ASN A 152 -14.76 20.30 22.88
N ILE A 153 -13.50 20.68 22.99
CA ILE A 153 -12.42 20.38 22.07
C ILE A 153 -11.30 19.70 22.84
N VAL A 154 -10.75 18.63 22.27
CA VAL A 154 -9.50 18.02 22.72
C VAL A 154 -8.37 18.68 21.94
N ALA A 155 -7.46 19.34 22.65
CA ALA A 155 -6.23 19.87 22.06
C ALA A 155 -5.08 18.88 22.32
N LYS A 156 -4.35 18.50 21.27
CA LYS A 156 -3.24 17.54 21.33
C LYS A 156 -1.93 18.20 20.94
N ILE A 157 -0.87 17.97 21.71
CA ILE A 157 0.49 18.41 21.39
C ILE A 157 1.45 17.23 21.42
N HIS A 158 2.44 17.21 20.52
CA HIS A 158 3.50 16.21 20.56
C HIS A 158 4.38 16.39 21.80
N MET A 159 4.80 15.27 22.40
CA MET A 159 5.72 15.29 23.54
C MET A 159 7.18 15.52 23.13
N ASN A 160 7.51 15.26 21.87
CA ASN A 160 8.81 15.57 21.31
C ASN A 160 8.81 17.01 20.77
N GLU A 161 9.63 17.87 21.34
CA GLU A 161 9.73 19.29 20.99
C GLU A 161 10.47 19.53 19.65
N THR A 162 11.12 18.51 19.09
CA THR A 162 11.79 18.60 17.77
C THR A 162 10.85 18.43 16.59
N ILE A 163 9.56 18.17 16.84
CA ILE A 163 8.56 17.96 15.81
C ILE A 163 8.35 19.25 15.03
N MET A 164 8.63 19.18 13.73
CA MET A 164 8.50 20.30 12.82
C MET A 164 7.04 20.65 12.59
N ALA A 165 6.77 21.94 12.31
CA ALA A 165 5.42 22.41 12.03
C ALA A 165 4.75 21.61 10.90
N LYS A 166 5.52 21.23 9.87
CA LYS A 166 5.07 20.42 8.73
C LYS A 166 4.31 19.15 9.17
N GLN A 167 4.79 18.45 10.20
CA GLN A 167 4.18 17.20 10.65
C GLN A 167 2.76 17.41 11.18
N TYR A 168 2.49 18.54 11.85
CA TYR A 168 1.13 18.85 12.29
C TYR A 168 0.16 18.98 11.10
N PHE A 169 0.61 19.64 10.02
CA PHE A 169 -0.18 19.78 8.79
C PHE A 169 -0.35 18.45 8.06
N ASP A 170 0.69 17.62 8.02
CA ASP A 170 0.63 16.30 7.39
C ASP A 170 -0.37 15.38 8.10
N ASP A 171 -0.39 15.37 9.44
CA ASP A 171 -1.33 14.56 10.24
C ASP A 171 -2.80 14.99 10.00
N VAL A 172 -3.06 16.31 9.97
CA VAL A 172 -4.40 16.83 9.63
C VAL A 172 -4.79 16.47 8.21
N LYS A 173 -3.86 16.57 7.25
CA LYS A 173 -4.09 16.16 5.87
C LYS A 173 -4.48 14.68 5.80
N LEU A 174 -3.75 13.80 6.49
CA LEU A 174 -4.03 12.37 6.59
C LEU A 174 -5.46 12.11 7.09
N GLN A 175 -5.82 12.68 8.25
CA GLN A 175 -7.13 12.44 8.86
C GLN A 175 -8.28 12.97 7.98
N MET A 176 -8.09 14.12 7.33
CA MET A 176 -9.09 14.69 6.43
C MET A 176 -9.20 13.94 5.10
N ASP A 177 -8.10 13.38 4.59
CA ASP A 177 -8.11 12.49 3.43
C ASP A 177 -8.82 11.16 3.76
N ALA A 178 -8.58 10.62 4.95
CA ALA A 178 -9.30 9.45 5.42
C ALA A 178 -10.82 9.71 5.56
N LYS A 179 -11.21 10.91 5.98
CA LYS A 179 -12.63 11.31 6.05
C LYS A 179 -13.32 11.24 4.69
N LEU A 180 -12.66 11.65 3.60
CA LEU A 180 -13.24 11.53 2.25
C LEU A 180 -13.49 10.06 1.88
N TRP A 181 -12.62 9.15 2.31
CA TRP A 181 -12.82 7.72 2.11
C TRP A 181 -13.97 7.16 2.93
N ALA A 182 -14.19 7.65 4.15
CA ALA A 182 -15.37 7.30 4.94
C ALA A 182 -16.67 7.78 4.28
N GLU A 183 -16.67 8.97 3.68
CA GLU A 183 -17.81 9.45 2.87
C GLU A 183 -18.05 8.55 1.66
N GLU A 184 -17.00 8.12 0.95
CA GLU A 184 -17.10 7.18 -0.17
C GLU A 184 -17.60 5.79 0.25
N TYR A 185 -17.19 5.30 1.42
CA TYR A 185 -17.73 4.08 2.01
C TYR A 185 -19.23 4.21 2.29
N ASN A 186 -19.65 5.33 2.89
CA ASN A 186 -21.07 5.58 3.20
C ASN A 186 -21.96 5.70 1.96
N ARG A 187 -21.39 6.07 0.80
CA ARG A 187 -22.12 6.09 -0.49
C ARG A 187 -22.50 4.69 -0.98
N ARG A 188 -21.84 3.64 -0.48
CA ARG A 188 -22.21 2.24 -0.75
C ARG A 188 -23.38 1.73 0.09
N ASP A 189 -24.04 2.62 0.82
CA ASP A 189 -25.14 2.33 1.73
C ASP A 189 -24.88 1.13 2.65
N PRO A 190 -23.77 1.13 3.41
CA PRO A 190 -23.47 0.06 4.35
C PRO A 190 -24.51 0.02 5.48
N PRO A 191 -24.74 -1.15 6.13
CA PRO A 191 -25.67 -1.27 7.24
C PRO A 191 -25.39 -0.29 8.40
N LYS A 192 -24.11 0.08 8.58
CA LYS A 192 -23.67 1.13 9.50
C LYS A 192 -22.81 2.12 8.73
N LYS A 193 -23.24 3.38 8.73
CA LYS A 193 -22.41 4.49 8.26
C LYS A 193 -21.36 4.81 9.32
N ILE A 194 -20.20 5.25 8.85
CA ILE A 194 -19.08 5.66 9.69
C ILE A 194 -18.81 7.14 9.50
N ASP A 195 -18.09 7.77 10.42
CA ASP A 195 -17.49 9.06 10.14
C ASP A 195 -16.08 9.14 10.72
N ILE A 196 -15.23 9.95 10.10
CA ILE A 196 -13.92 10.30 10.66
C ILE A 196 -13.97 11.75 11.12
N MET A 197 -13.58 11.95 12.37
CA MET A 197 -13.61 13.24 13.03
C MET A 197 -12.79 14.27 12.25
N GLN A 198 -13.33 15.48 12.12
CA GLN A 198 -12.57 16.60 11.58
C GLN A 198 -11.47 17.01 12.54
N GLN A 199 -10.27 17.19 12.01
CA GLN A 199 -9.11 17.69 12.74
C GLN A 199 -8.64 19.02 12.14
N ALA A 200 -8.04 19.86 12.97
CA ALA A 200 -7.42 21.12 12.54
C ALA A 200 -6.14 21.38 13.33
N CYS A 201 -5.26 22.21 12.80
CA CYS A 201 -4.10 22.73 13.56
C CYS A 201 -4.46 24.09 14.16
N CYS A 202 -3.92 24.38 15.34
CA CYS A 202 -4.08 25.65 16.03
C CYS A 202 -2.73 26.16 16.53
N LYS A 203 -2.38 27.40 16.15
CA LYS A 203 -1.17 28.09 16.59
C LYS A 203 -1.53 29.14 17.63
N PHE A 204 -0.98 29.00 18.84
CA PHE A 204 -1.16 29.95 19.94
C PHE A 204 -0.18 31.13 19.77
N ILE A 205 -0.56 32.09 18.93
CA ILE A 205 0.30 33.17 18.44
C ILE A 205 0.87 34.11 19.53
N HIS A 206 0.24 34.15 20.70
CA HIS A 206 0.63 35.02 21.83
C HIS A 206 1.35 34.27 22.96
N ARG A 207 1.50 32.95 22.87
CA ARG A 207 2.30 32.17 23.84
C ARG A 207 3.76 32.14 23.39
N GLU A 208 4.68 32.06 24.35
CA GLU A 208 6.11 31.86 24.07
C GLU A 208 6.31 30.57 23.24
N GLY A 209 7.21 30.63 22.25
CA GLY A 209 7.44 29.52 21.30
C GLY A 209 6.32 29.29 20.28
N GLN A 210 5.20 30.02 20.38
CA GLN A 210 4.03 29.90 19.50
C GLN A 210 3.59 28.44 19.25
N PRO A 211 3.32 27.66 20.31
CA PRO A 211 3.09 26.24 20.20
C PRO A 211 1.89 25.92 19.30
N MET A 212 2.01 24.80 18.60
CA MET A 212 0.94 24.26 17.77
C MET A 212 0.28 23.06 18.42
N TYR A 213 -1.02 22.95 18.21
CA TYR A 213 -1.85 21.86 18.71
C TYR A 213 -2.69 21.32 17.56
N HIS A 214 -2.89 20.01 17.50
CA HIS A 214 -4.05 19.44 16.81
C HIS A 214 -5.28 19.67 17.66
N ILE A 215 -6.42 19.97 17.03
CA ILE A 215 -7.69 20.12 17.71
C ILE A 215 -8.76 19.27 17.03
N GLU A 216 -9.59 18.64 17.85
CA GLU A 216 -10.72 17.83 17.41
C GLU A 216 -11.85 17.93 18.45
N ASN A 217 -13.10 17.64 18.07
CA ASN A 217 -14.20 17.69 19.02
C ASN A 217 -14.05 16.57 20.07
N PHE A 218 -14.46 16.84 21.31
CA PHE A 218 -14.57 15.79 22.31
C PHE A 218 -15.66 14.78 21.91
N ILE A 219 -15.34 13.49 22.03
CA ILE A 219 -16.30 12.41 21.86
C ILE A 219 -16.51 11.74 23.22
N GLU A 220 -17.75 11.73 23.69
CA GLU A 220 -18.12 11.02 24.91
C GLU A 220 -18.37 9.54 24.60
N GLY A 221 -17.72 8.65 25.35
CA GLY A 221 -17.95 7.21 25.30
C GLY A 221 -16.68 6.38 25.43
N ASN A 222 -16.83 5.06 25.23
CA ASN A 222 -15.72 4.12 25.33
C ASN A 222 -14.88 4.16 24.06
N TYR A 223 -13.63 4.59 24.21
CA TYR A 223 -12.65 4.61 23.13
C TYR A 223 -12.13 3.19 22.86
N VAL A 224 -12.27 2.72 21.62
CA VAL A 224 -11.87 1.37 21.19
C VAL A 224 -10.98 1.45 19.96
N LYS A 225 -9.89 0.66 19.94
CA LYS A 225 -9.04 0.45 18.78
C LYS A 225 -9.36 -0.90 18.12
N TYR A 226 -9.92 -0.87 16.91
CA TYR A 226 -10.47 -2.06 16.23
C TYR A 226 -9.44 -2.81 15.39
N ASN A 227 -8.49 -2.09 14.79
CA ASN A 227 -7.32 -2.67 14.15
C ASN A 227 -6.09 -1.76 14.33
N SER A 228 -4.90 -2.24 13.96
CA SER A 228 -3.68 -1.42 13.93
C SER A 228 -3.03 -1.32 12.56
N ASN A 229 -2.13 -0.35 12.43
CA ASN A 229 -1.21 -0.24 11.29
C ASN A 229 -0.20 -1.40 11.15
N THR A 230 -0.10 -2.27 12.15
CA THR A 230 0.82 -3.42 12.21
C THR A 230 0.11 -4.77 12.16
N GLY A 231 -1.18 -4.80 11.79
CA GLY A 231 -1.95 -6.02 11.58
C GLY A 231 -2.68 -6.56 12.83
N PHE A 232 -2.72 -5.81 13.94
CA PHE A 232 -3.57 -6.19 15.08
C PHE A 232 -5.06 -6.06 14.70
N VAL A 233 -5.88 -7.00 15.19
CA VAL A 233 -7.35 -6.98 15.09
C VAL A 233 -7.90 -7.24 16.48
N LEU A 234 -8.87 -6.44 16.92
CA LEU A 234 -9.53 -6.63 18.21
C LEU A 234 -10.51 -7.80 18.13
N HIS A 235 -10.27 -8.82 18.94
CA HIS A 235 -11.22 -9.91 19.23
C HIS A 235 -11.75 -9.70 20.65
N GLU A 236 -13.05 -9.42 20.79
CA GLU A 236 -13.68 -9.28 22.11
C GLU A 236 -14.10 -10.68 22.62
N GLU A 237 -13.90 -10.95 23.92
CA GLU A 237 -14.08 -12.29 24.51
C GLU A 237 -15.50 -12.87 24.34
N ASP A 238 -16.51 -12.00 24.17
CA ASP A 238 -17.93 -12.38 24.01
C ASP A 238 -18.59 -11.84 22.73
N THR A 239 -17.84 -11.12 21.88
CA THR A 239 -18.38 -10.42 20.70
C THR A 239 -17.48 -10.64 19.50
N HIS A 240 -18.07 -11.20 18.44
CA HIS A 240 -17.42 -11.37 17.14
C HIS A 240 -16.74 -10.08 16.70
N VAL A 241 -15.60 -10.19 16.00
CA VAL A 241 -14.87 -9.05 15.41
C VAL A 241 -15.87 -8.12 14.71
N ARG A 242 -15.89 -6.85 15.10
CA ARG A 242 -16.79 -5.88 14.46
C ARG A 242 -16.48 -5.80 12.97
N ALA A 243 -17.48 -6.14 12.15
CA ALA A 243 -17.33 -6.19 10.70
C ALA A 243 -17.04 -4.81 10.07
N THR A 244 -17.67 -3.73 10.57
CA THR A 244 -17.59 -2.39 9.95
C THR A 244 -16.16 -1.84 9.85
N PRO A 245 -15.35 -1.79 10.93
CA PRO A 245 -13.96 -1.33 10.83
C PRO A 245 -13.11 -2.11 9.83
N GLN A 246 -13.20 -3.45 9.85
CA GLN A 246 -12.38 -4.31 8.97
C GLN A 246 -12.83 -4.21 7.51
N ALA A 247 -14.16 -4.17 7.27
CA ALA A 247 -14.71 -3.99 5.94
C ALA A 247 -14.40 -2.59 5.37
N PHE A 248 -14.33 -1.55 6.21
CA PHE A 248 -13.89 -0.22 5.78
C PHE A 248 -12.42 -0.23 5.32
N SER A 249 -11.51 -0.78 6.12
CA SER A 249 -10.11 -0.94 5.70
C SER A 249 -10.00 -1.70 4.38
N HIS A 250 -10.65 -2.87 4.27
CA HIS A 250 -10.67 -3.63 3.02
C HIS A 250 -11.29 -2.87 1.85
N PHE A 251 -12.38 -2.14 2.07
CA PHE A 251 -13.03 -1.30 1.06
C PHE A 251 -12.07 -0.25 0.50
N THR A 252 -11.27 0.42 1.34
CA THR A 252 -10.32 1.44 0.88
C THR A 252 -9.22 0.85 -0.01
N PHE A 253 -8.77 -0.38 0.29
CA PHE A 253 -7.82 -1.10 -0.55
C PHE A 253 -8.39 -1.43 -1.93
N GLU A 254 -9.56 -2.08 -1.98
CA GLU A 254 -10.21 -2.46 -3.23
C GLU A 254 -10.62 -1.23 -4.06
N ARG A 255 -11.26 -0.25 -3.41
CA ARG A 255 -11.80 0.93 -4.10
C ARG A 255 -10.69 1.86 -4.62
N SER A 256 -9.51 1.86 -4.01
CA SER A 256 -8.36 2.63 -4.48
C SER A 256 -7.59 1.97 -5.63
N GLY A 257 -7.98 0.77 -6.08
CA GLY A 257 -7.18 0.01 -7.03
C GLY A 257 -5.88 -0.51 -6.41
N HIS A 258 -5.92 -0.88 -5.13
CA HIS A 258 -4.79 -1.36 -4.32
C HIS A 258 -3.71 -0.32 -4.06
N GLN A 259 -4.01 0.97 -4.21
CA GLN A 259 -3.01 2.04 -4.11
C GLN A 259 -2.85 2.59 -2.70
N LEU A 260 -3.87 2.42 -1.86
CA LEU A 260 -3.81 2.75 -0.46
C LEU A 260 -4.73 1.85 0.37
N ILE A 261 -4.47 1.79 1.67
CA ILE A 261 -5.39 1.22 2.65
C ILE A 261 -5.43 2.14 3.89
N ILE A 262 -6.61 2.26 4.50
CA ILE A 262 -6.79 2.98 5.76
C ILE A 262 -6.94 1.98 6.90
N VAL A 263 -6.08 2.11 7.91
CA VAL A 263 -5.96 1.24 9.08
C VAL A 263 -5.86 2.10 10.35
N ASP A 264 -5.51 1.49 11.49
CA ASP A 264 -5.60 2.15 12.81
C ASP A 264 -7.01 2.71 13.07
N ILE A 265 -8.04 1.93 12.71
CA ILE A 265 -9.43 2.34 12.92
C ILE A 265 -9.73 2.29 14.41
N GLN A 266 -9.98 3.47 14.99
CA GLN A 266 -10.19 3.65 16.42
C GLN A 266 -11.12 4.83 16.70
N GLY A 267 -11.86 4.78 17.81
CA GLY A 267 -12.78 5.84 18.22
C GLY A 267 -13.93 5.33 19.07
N VAL A 268 -15.08 6.00 19.04
CA VAL A 268 -16.27 5.65 19.82
C VAL A 268 -17.40 5.24 18.88
N GLY A 269 -17.86 3.99 19.01
CA GLY A 269 -18.90 3.46 18.11
C GLY A 269 -18.42 3.41 16.66
N ASP A 270 -19.05 4.20 15.79
CA ASP A 270 -18.72 4.32 14.36
C ASP A 270 -18.20 5.72 13.98
N LEU A 271 -17.83 6.53 14.99
CA LEU A 271 -17.12 7.78 14.84
C LEU A 271 -15.64 7.56 15.19
N TYR A 272 -14.77 7.63 14.19
CA TYR A 272 -13.35 7.31 14.29
C TYR A 272 -12.47 8.57 14.31
N THR A 273 -11.25 8.46 14.83
CA THR A 273 -10.22 9.50 14.81
C THR A 273 -8.82 8.89 14.75
N ASP A 274 -7.81 9.69 14.42
CA ASP A 274 -6.40 9.29 14.33
C ASP A 274 -6.16 8.00 13.50
N PRO A 275 -6.66 7.89 12.24
CA PRO A 275 -6.36 6.75 11.37
C PRO A 275 -4.92 6.79 10.85
N GLN A 276 -4.48 5.70 10.22
CA GLN A 276 -3.23 5.64 9.44
C GLN A 276 -3.54 5.26 7.98
N ILE A 277 -2.79 5.82 7.04
CA ILE A 277 -2.87 5.47 5.61
C ILE A 277 -1.55 4.80 5.21
N HIS A 278 -1.63 3.62 4.61
CA HIS A 278 -0.51 3.02 3.87
C HIS A 278 -0.72 3.23 2.37
N THR A 279 0.33 3.59 1.63
CA THR A 279 0.27 3.81 0.17
C THR A 279 1.25 2.91 -0.58
N ALA A 280 1.01 2.62 -1.86
CA ALA A 280 1.86 1.72 -2.63
C ALA A 280 3.34 2.14 -2.72
N ASN A 281 3.62 3.45 -2.68
CA ASN A 281 4.97 4.04 -2.68
C ASN A 281 5.60 4.11 -1.27
N GLY A 282 4.81 4.24 -0.20
CA GLY A 282 5.30 4.34 1.17
C GLY A 282 5.85 5.71 1.58
N ASP A 283 5.96 6.67 0.67
CA ASP A 283 6.63 7.97 0.93
C ASP A 283 5.71 9.07 1.47
N ASP A 284 4.39 8.87 1.39
CA ASP A 284 3.37 9.82 1.83
C ASP A 284 2.92 9.57 3.28
N TYR A 285 2.21 10.52 3.91
CA TYR A 285 1.53 10.33 5.21
C TYR A 285 2.43 9.95 6.41
N GLY A 286 3.72 10.29 6.34
CA GLY A 286 4.67 10.20 7.46
C GLY A 286 5.21 8.80 7.73
N ASP A 287 6.13 8.70 8.69
CA ASP A 287 6.95 7.50 8.96
C ASP A 287 6.16 6.24 9.35
N ALA A 288 4.90 6.40 9.75
CA ALA A 288 4.01 5.30 10.08
C ALA A 288 3.32 4.66 8.86
N ASN A 289 3.53 5.23 7.65
CA ASN A 289 3.21 4.58 6.39
C ASN A 289 4.24 3.47 6.10
N LEU A 290 3.81 2.22 6.26
CA LEU A 290 4.63 1.05 6.04
C LEU A 290 4.51 0.53 4.59
N GLY A 291 3.85 1.27 3.71
CA GLY A 291 3.62 0.89 2.32
C GLY A 291 2.99 -0.50 2.15
N THR A 292 3.49 -1.28 1.19
CA THR A 292 3.02 -2.65 0.91
C THR A 292 3.23 -3.61 2.07
N LYS A 293 4.22 -3.36 2.95
CA LYS A 293 4.44 -4.11 4.20
C LYS A 293 3.28 -3.93 5.15
N GLY A 294 2.82 -2.68 5.33
CA GLY A 294 1.65 -2.37 6.15
C GLY A 294 0.35 -2.99 5.60
N MET A 295 0.17 -2.95 4.28
CA MET A 295 -0.96 -3.62 3.61
C MET A 295 -0.94 -5.13 3.84
N ALA A 296 0.22 -5.76 3.70
CA ALA A 296 0.41 -7.19 3.97
C ALA A 296 0.11 -7.55 5.43
N LEU A 297 0.53 -6.73 6.40
CA LEU A 297 0.20 -6.97 7.81
C LEU A 297 -1.31 -6.95 8.08
N PHE A 298 -2.07 -6.07 7.42
CA PHE A 298 -3.53 -6.08 7.51
C PHE A 298 -4.12 -7.38 6.93
N PHE A 299 -3.72 -7.77 5.72
CA PHE A 299 -4.28 -8.97 5.09
C PHE A 299 -3.83 -10.29 5.75
N GLY A 300 -2.70 -10.31 6.45
CA GLY A 300 -2.23 -11.48 7.20
C GLY A 300 -3.09 -11.83 8.43
N THR A 301 -4.01 -10.93 8.82
CA THR A 301 -4.96 -11.12 9.94
C THR A 301 -6.41 -10.83 9.58
N HIS A 302 -6.68 -10.22 8.42
CA HIS A 302 -8.04 -9.92 7.96
C HIS A 302 -8.75 -11.15 7.41
N GLN A 303 -10.00 -11.34 7.82
CA GLN A 303 -10.93 -12.28 7.22
C GLN A 303 -12.15 -11.53 6.71
N CYS A 304 -12.53 -11.78 5.46
CA CYS A 304 -13.75 -11.20 4.91
C CYS A 304 -14.97 -11.66 5.71
N THR A 305 -15.79 -10.70 6.11
CA THR A 305 -17.10 -10.94 6.73
C THR A 305 -18.22 -10.80 5.69
N GLU A 306 -19.45 -11.15 6.05
CA GLU A 306 -20.64 -10.90 5.20
C GLU A 306 -20.76 -9.45 4.73
N LEU A 307 -20.23 -8.50 5.51
CA LEU A 307 -20.24 -7.09 5.13
C LEU A 307 -19.31 -6.82 3.94
N CYS A 308 -18.15 -7.48 3.86
CA CYS A 308 -17.27 -7.40 2.69
C CYS A 308 -17.99 -7.91 1.43
N GLU A 309 -18.74 -9.00 1.56
CA GLU A 309 -19.52 -9.58 0.46
C GLU A 309 -20.67 -8.66 0.02
N LYS A 310 -21.40 -8.06 0.98
CA LYS A 310 -22.46 -7.06 0.70
C LYS A 310 -21.92 -5.82 -0.02
N LEU A 311 -20.69 -5.43 0.27
CA LEU A 311 -20.01 -4.32 -0.40
C LEU A 311 -19.38 -4.72 -1.75
N ASN A 312 -19.54 -5.97 -2.18
CA ASN A 312 -18.97 -6.55 -3.38
C ASN A 312 -17.43 -6.40 -3.45
N LEU A 313 -16.76 -6.60 -2.32
CA LEU A 313 -15.30 -6.60 -2.23
C LEU A 313 -14.76 -7.95 -2.69
N LYS A 314 -13.68 -7.94 -3.48
CA LYS A 314 -13.01 -9.18 -3.85
C LYS A 314 -12.40 -9.81 -2.60
N LYS A 315 -12.55 -11.14 -2.44
CA LYS A 315 -11.88 -11.84 -1.33
C LYS A 315 -10.37 -11.83 -1.57
N PHE A 316 -9.61 -11.50 -0.52
CA PHE A 316 -8.16 -11.60 -0.56
C PHE A 316 -7.72 -13.07 -0.52
N ASP A 317 -6.73 -13.42 -1.34
CA ASP A 317 -6.26 -14.80 -1.48
C ASP A 317 -5.37 -15.16 -0.28
N LEU A 318 -5.84 -16.12 0.54
CA LEU A 318 -5.13 -16.66 1.71
C LEU A 318 -4.92 -18.16 1.55
N SER A 319 -3.81 -18.67 2.08
CA SER A 319 -3.57 -20.11 2.17
C SER A 319 -4.52 -20.80 3.15
N GLU A 320 -4.59 -22.13 3.10
CA GLU A 320 -5.41 -22.90 4.04
C GLU A 320 -4.87 -22.84 5.47
N GLU A 321 -3.54 -22.76 5.63
CA GLU A 321 -2.89 -22.61 6.93
C GLU A 321 -3.22 -21.25 7.56
N GLU A 322 -3.23 -20.18 6.77
CA GLU A 322 -3.59 -18.84 7.25
C GLU A 322 -5.07 -18.74 7.62
N LYS A 323 -5.97 -19.29 6.80
CA LYS A 323 -7.40 -19.36 7.15
C LYS A 323 -7.60 -20.04 8.49
N LYS A 324 -7.01 -21.23 8.68
CA LYS A 324 -7.06 -21.95 9.96
C LYS A 324 -6.47 -21.14 11.10
N ARG A 325 -5.35 -20.43 10.89
CA ARG A 325 -4.71 -19.60 11.91
C ARG A 325 -5.62 -18.46 12.35
N ILE A 326 -6.23 -17.76 11.40
CA ILE A 326 -7.14 -16.64 11.66
C ILE A 326 -8.43 -17.12 12.35
N ASP A 327 -9.02 -18.21 11.86
CA ASP A 327 -10.22 -18.84 12.47
C ASP A 327 -9.96 -19.25 13.93
N ASN A 328 -8.80 -19.84 14.21
CA ASN A 328 -8.40 -20.26 15.55
C ASN A 328 -8.07 -19.08 16.48
N ALA A 329 -7.51 -17.98 15.95
CA ALA A 329 -7.26 -16.77 16.73
C ALA A 329 -8.57 -16.15 17.25
N GLY A 330 -9.65 -16.25 16.47
CA GLY A 330 -10.99 -15.87 16.91
C GLY A 330 -11.62 -16.79 17.98
N SER A 331 -11.09 -18.00 18.18
CA SER A 331 -11.66 -19.02 19.09
C SER A 331 -10.88 -19.22 20.41
N LYS A 332 -9.68 -18.64 20.54
CA LYS A 332 -8.72 -18.93 21.63
C LYS A 332 -8.59 -17.84 22.72
N SER A 333 -9.50 -16.89 22.85
CA SER A 333 -9.40 -15.85 23.90
C SER A 333 -9.75 -16.32 25.33
N SER A 334 -9.96 -17.61 25.56
CA SER A 334 -10.25 -18.17 26.89
C SER A 334 -8.99 -18.46 27.72
N SER A 335 -8.09 -17.49 27.85
CA SER A 335 -7.08 -17.46 28.91
C SER A 335 -6.68 -16.02 29.21
N SER A 336 -7.22 -15.51 30.32
CA SER A 336 -6.98 -14.22 30.96
C SER A 336 -5.64 -13.57 30.61
N THR A 337 -5.68 -12.43 29.94
CA THR A 337 -4.53 -11.52 29.88
C THR A 337 -4.92 -10.21 30.54
N GLU A 338 -4.41 -10.00 31.75
CA GLU A 338 -4.48 -8.73 32.45
C GLU A 338 -3.88 -7.61 31.58
N LEU A 339 -4.61 -6.49 31.49
CA LEU A 339 -4.13 -5.23 30.95
C LEU A 339 -2.85 -4.80 31.69
N LYS A 340 -1.67 -5.08 31.12
CA LYS A 340 -0.43 -4.43 31.54
C LYS A 340 -0.43 -3.02 30.99
N SER A 341 -0.67 -2.08 31.89
CA SER A 341 -0.30 -0.68 31.77
C SER A 341 1.20 -0.57 31.39
N ASP A 342 1.51 0.09 30.28
CA ASP A 342 2.87 0.44 29.88
C ASP A 342 3.45 1.51 30.81
N THR A 343 3.86 1.08 32.01
CA THR A 343 4.88 1.76 32.81
C THR A 343 6.11 0.88 32.80
N PHE A 344 7.05 1.14 31.89
CA PHE A 344 8.41 0.61 32.01
C PHE A 344 9.36 1.74 32.40
N SER A 345 9.64 1.81 33.71
CA SER A 345 10.85 2.41 34.26
C SER A 345 12.04 1.51 33.91
N GLY A 346 13.21 2.12 33.72
CA GLY A 346 14.29 1.58 32.91
C GLY A 346 14.90 0.24 33.32
N SER A 347 15.35 -0.51 32.32
CA SER A 347 16.74 -0.96 32.23
C SER A 347 17.06 -1.33 30.78
N SER A 348 18.00 -0.58 30.20
CA SER A 348 18.52 -0.76 28.85
C SER A 348 19.10 -2.16 28.62
N ARG A 349 18.61 -2.88 27.60
CA ARG A 349 19.45 -3.73 26.75
C ARG A 349 19.09 -3.49 25.30
N ARG A 350 20.00 -2.79 24.62
CA ARG A 350 19.99 -2.48 23.19
C ARG A 350 19.95 -3.79 22.39
N ILE A 351 19.01 -3.92 21.46
CA ILE A 351 19.21 -4.69 20.24
C ILE A 351 19.32 -3.64 19.12
N SER A 352 20.56 -3.42 18.69
CA SER A 352 20.93 -2.51 17.62
C SER A 352 20.54 -3.10 16.27
N VAL A 353 19.67 -2.41 15.53
CA VAL A 353 19.53 -2.60 14.09
C VAL A 353 20.23 -1.40 13.44
N ASN A 354 21.32 -1.65 12.72
CA ASN A 354 22.20 -0.64 12.15
C ASN A 354 21.45 0.27 11.16
N PHE A 355 21.40 1.57 11.46
CA PHE A 355 20.69 2.61 10.70
C PHE A 355 21.63 3.51 9.88
N GLU A 356 22.88 3.10 9.64
CA GLU A 356 23.97 4.00 9.22
C GLU A 356 24.28 4.06 7.71
N ILE A 357 23.46 3.48 6.82
CA ILE A 357 23.77 3.45 5.37
C ILE A 357 22.91 4.41 4.51
N ILE A 358 21.81 5.00 5.02
CA ILE A 358 20.92 5.89 4.23
C ILE A 358 21.19 7.39 4.50
N LYS A 359 22.45 7.80 4.62
CA LYS A 359 22.82 9.22 4.81
C LYS A 359 23.78 9.81 3.77
N SER A 360 24.20 9.04 2.77
CA SER A 360 25.24 9.47 1.83
C SER A 360 24.80 9.76 0.40
N ILE A 361 23.50 9.74 0.08
CA ILE A 361 23.01 10.08 -1.28
C ILE A 361 21.78 10.96 -1.18
N SER A 362 21.98 12.25 -0.90
CA SER A 362 21.07 13.37 -1.27
C SER A 362 21.70 14.70 -0.84
N SER A 363 22.82 15.04 -1.47
CA SER A 363 23.38 16.39 -1.41
C SER A 363 23.61 16.88 -2.84
N SER A 364 22.60 17.53 -3.42
CA SER A 364 22.80 18.55 -4.46
C SER A 364 21.48 19.22 -4.86
N SER A 365 21.49 20.56 -4.78
CA SER A 365 20.68 21.52 -5.54
C SER A 365 19.18 21.64 -5.23
N LEU A 366 18.55 22.82 -5.21
CA LEU A 366 18.96 24.21 -5.38
C LEU A 366 17.83 25.09 -4.84
N GLN A 367 18.18 26.32 -4.45
CA GLN A 367 17.30 27.36 -3.93
C GLN A 367 16.25 27.83 -4.94
N SER A 368 15.04 28.12 -4.47
CA SER A 368 14.22 29.20 -5.03
C SER A 368 13.44 29.88 -3.90
N ASN A 369 13.67 31.19 -3.76
CA ASN A 369 12.97 32.10 -2.88
C ASN A 369 11.77 32.65 -3.63
N GLU A 370 10.56 32.54 -3.08
CA GLU A 370 9.44 33.40 -3.47
C GLU A 370 8.81 34.00 -2.20
N GLU A 371 8.96 35.32 -2.07
CA GLU A 371 8.35 36.17 -1.04
C GLU A 371 6.84 36.28 -1.29
N PHE A 372 6.03 35.92 -0.29
CA PHE A 372 4.58 36.17 -0.30
C PHE A 372 4.26 37.55 0.28
N SER A 373 3.59 38.37 -0.52
CA SER A 373 3.08 39.70 -0.16
C SER A 373 1.66 39.60 0.42
N GLU A 374 1.40 40.36 1.49
CA GLU A 374 0.08 40.45 2.16
C GLU A 374 -0.97 41.20 1.31
N PRO A 375 -2.23 40.71 1.23
CA PRO A 375 -3.34 41.49 0.70
C PRO A 375 -4.15 42.21 1.81
N PRO A 376 -4.83 43.32 1.47
CA PRO A 376 -5.32 44.30 2.43
C PRO A 376 -6.66 43.92 3.09
N SER A 377 -6.84 44.46 4.30
CA SER A 377 -8.04 44.36 5.13
C SER A 377 -9.24 45.14 4.55
N PRO A 378 -10.46 44.56 4.49
CA PRO A 378 -11.67 45.34 4.26
C PRO A 378 -12.48 45.62 5.53
N ARG A 379 -12.96 46.86 5.55
CA ARG A 379 -13.71 47.60 6.57
C ARG A 379 -15.11 47.03 6.88
N ASN A 380 -15.54 47.29 8.11
CA ASN A 380 -16.88 47.11 8.65
C ASN A 380 -17.94 47.92 7.89
N VAL A 381 -19.11 47.31 7.65
CA VAL A 381 -20.39 48.00 7.43
C VAL A 381 -21.47 47.22 8.19
N PHE A 382 -22.31 47.97 8.93
CA PHE A 382 -23.40 47.52 9.80
C PHE A 382 -24.75 47.45 9.05
N ASP A 383 -25.73 46.80 9.72
CA ASP A 383 -27.19 46.71 9.47
C ASP A 383 -27.68 45.79 8.34
N ASP A 384 -28.80 45.05 8.45
CA ASP A 384 -29.92 45.09 9.40
C ASP A 384 -30.64 43.72 9.45
N GLY A 385 -31.49 43.51 10.45
CA GLY A 385 -32.01 42.21 10.88
C GLY A 385 -32.93 41.43 9.93
N ASN A 386 -32.88 40.09 10.07
CA ASN A 386 -34.03 39.22 9.84
C ASN A 386 -33.90 37.89 10.61
N ASP A 387 -34.95 37.53 11.34
CA ASP A 387 -35.05 36.38 12.23
C ASP A 387 -35.17 35.05 11.46
N ASN A 388 -34.05 34.37 11.19
CA ASN A 388 -34.01 32.99 10.69
C ASN A 388 -32.84 32.16 11.27
N TYR A 389 -32.55 32.34 12.56
CA TYR A 389 -31.23 32.05 13.15
C TYR A 389 -30.99 30.63 13.72
N PHE A 390 -31.83 29.64 13.41
CA PHE A 390 -31.61 28.26 13.90
C PHE A 390 -31.57 27.15 12.84
N GLU A 391 -31.75 27.48 11.54
CA GLU A 391 -31.69 26.48 10.46
C GLU A 391 -30.26 26.14 9.99
N GLN A 392 -29.22 26.85 10.43
CA GLN A 392 -27.83 26.59 9.99
C GLN A 392 -26.97 25.78 10.97
N HIS A 393 -27.52 25.30 12.09
CA HIS A 393 -26.76 24.67 13.18
C HIS A 393 -26.87 23.14 13.25
N LEU A 394 -27.04 22.50 12.09
CA LEU A 394 -26.65 21.12 11.81
C LEU A 394 -26.53 20.95 10.30
N HIS A 395 -25.41 21.38 9.71
CA HIS A 395 -25.02 20.84 8.40
C HIS A 395 -24.47 19.43 8.60
N ILE A 396 -25.37 18.50 8.88
CA ILE A 396 -25.23 17.16 8.34
C ILE A 396 -26.02 17.16 7.03
N SER A 397 -25.29 16.92 5.94
CA SER A 397 -25.75 16.54 4.60
C SER A 397 -27.25 16.73 4.29
N SER A 398 -27.66 17.91 3.86
CA SER A 398 -28.89 18.07 3.04
C SER A 398 -28.68 18.87 1.74
N SER A 399 -27.44 19.23 1.42
CA SER A 399 -27.03 19.71 0.09
C SER A 399 -26.19 18.61 -0.58
N ALA A 400 -26.83 17.49 -0.92
CA ALA A 400 -26.15 16.32 -1.47
C ALA A 400 -25.67 16.56 -2.92
N ALA A 401 -26.49 17.15 -3.79
CA ALA A 401 -26.22 17.13 -5.23
C ALA A 401 -24.92 17.83 -5.70
N PRO A 402 -24.55 19.06 -5.28
CA PRO A 402 -23.34 19.72 -5.79
C PRO A 402 -22.03 19.20 -5.16
N MET A 403 -22.13 18.65 -3.94
CA MET A 403 -20.98 18.11 -3.20
C MET A 403 -20.70 16.65 -3.59
N GLU A 404 -21.74 15.91 -4.01
CA GLU A 404 -21.66 14.56 -4.58
C GLU A 404 -20.83 14.52 -5.85
N GLU A 405 -21.13 15.39 -6.82
CA GLU A 405 -20.45 15.42 -8.13
C GLU A 405 -18.97 15.82 -7.99
N LEU A 406 -18.68 16.83 -7.16
CA LEU A 406 -17.31 17.28 -6.88
C LEU A 406 -16.48 16.18 -6.20
N THR A 407 -17.08 15.41 -5.27
CA THR A 407 -16.35 14.32 -4.59
C THR A 407 -16.10 13.14 -5.53
N GLN A 408 -17.01 12.85 -6.46
CA GLN A 408 -16.82 11.84 -7.50
C GLN A 408 -15.66 12.20 -8.42
N GLU A 409 -15.62 13.43 -8.93
CA GLU A 409 -14.55 13.90 -9.83
C GLU A 409 -13.18 13.87 -9.13
N LEU A 410 -13.12 14.23 -7.85
CA LEU A 410 -11.87 14.25 -7.08
C LEU A 410 -11.35 12.86 -6.70
N ILE A 411 -12.23 11.93 -6.35
CA ILE A 411 -11.85 10.53 -6.15
C ILE A 411 -11.45 9.94 -7.48
N LYS A 412 -12.20 10.21 -8.56
CA LYS A 412 -11.86 9.79 -9.92
C LYS A 412 -10.51 10.36 -10.36
N ASP A 413 -10.20 11.62 -10.06
CA ASP A 413 -8.89 12.23 -10.35
C ASP A 413 -7.77 11.65 -9.51
N ARG A 414 -8.02 11.30 -8.24
CA ARG A 414 -7.07 10.53 -7.43
C ARG A 414 -6.85 9.15 -8.03
N LEU A 415 -7.93 8.44 -8.39
CA LEU A 415 -7.88 7.14 -9.05
C LEU A 415 -7.20 7.22 -10.43
N ASN A 416 -7.41 8.30 -11.19
CA ASN A 416 -6.79 8.53 -12.50
C ASN A 416 -5.31 8.91 -12.38
N GLY A 417 -4.96 9.76 -11.42
CA GLY A 417 -3.56 10.07 -11.11
C GLY A 417 -2.79 8.84 -10.64
N LEU A 418 -3.48 7.91 -9.98
CA LEU A 418 -2.98 6.60 -9.61
C LEU A 418 -3.00 5.58 -10.77
N ALA A 419 -3.94 5.69 -11.71
CA ALA A 419 -4.05 4.81 -12.89
C ALA A 419 -3.08 5.18 -14.01
N ASN A 420 -2.66 6.44 -14.13
CA ASN A 420 -1.67 6.90 -15.11
C ASN A 420 -0.25 6.34 -14.87
N PHE A 421 -0.06 5.54 -13.81
CA PHE A 421 1.12 4.73 -13.57
C PHE A 421 1.10 3.41 -14.38
N GLN A 422 0.06 3.10 -15.16
CA GLN A 422 -0.10 1.79 -15.80
C GLN A 422 0.80 1.49 -17.02
N GLU A 423 1.60 2.44 -17.51
CA GLU A 423 2.37 2.20 -18.74
C GLU A 423 3.61 1.30 -18.59
N GLN A 424 3.89 0.71 -17.41
CA GLN A 424 4.92 -0.33 -17.26
C GLN A 424 4.89 -1.15 -15.94
N GLN A 425 3.81 -1.11 -15.13
CA GLN A 425 3.99 -1.25 -13.68
C GLN A 425 3.64 -2.58 -12.99
N ILE A 426 4.53 -2.91 -12.06
CA ILE A 426 4.45 -3.95 -11.04
C ILE A 426 3.13 -3.81 -10.26
N SER A 427 2.35 -4.89 -10.19
CA SER A 427 1.10 -4.93 -9.43
C SER A 427 1.35 -4.68 -7.94
N THR A 428 0.72 -3.65 -7.35
CA THR A 428 0.77 -3.43 -5.89
C THR A 428 0.25 -4.65 -5.12
N LEU A 429 -0.78 -5.32 -5.64
CA LEU A 429 -1.27 -6.58 -5.07
C LEU A 429 -0.18 -7.67 -5.10
N GLY A 430 0.61 -7.73 -6.17
CA GLY A 430 1.75 -8.63 -6.26
C GLY A 430 2.81 -8.35 -5.19
N LYS A 431 3.13 -7.07 -4.95
CA LYS A 431 4.02 -6.66 -3.86
C LYS A 431 3.47 -7.00 -2.49
N VAL A 432 2.16 -6.81 -2.25
CA VAL A 432 1.50 -7.19 -0.98
C VAL A 432 1.62 -8.69 -0.74
N HIS A 433 1.39 -9.52 -1.76
CA HIS A 433 1.62 -10.96 -1.66
C HIS A 433 3.09 -11.30 -1.44
N PHE A 434 4.03 -10.60 -2.08
CA PHE A 434 5.46 -10.82 -1.84
C PHE A 434 5.84 -10.54 -0.38
N GLU A 435 5.35 -9.45 0.20
CA GLU A 435 5.58 -9.11 1.61
C GLU A 435 4.93 -10.15 2.55
N LEU A 436 3.72 -10.64 2.23
CA LEU A 436 3.10 -11.75 2.96
C LEU A 436 3.93 -13.05 2.89
N ALA A 437 4.54 -13.33 1.74
CA ALA A 437 5.44 -14.46 1.62
C ALA A 437 6.65 -14.31 2.55
N THR A 438 7.27 -13.13 2.57
CA THR A 438 8.37 -12.80 3.47
C THR A 438 7.96 -12.92 4.94
N TYR A 439 6.77 -12.42 5.31
CA TYR A 439 6.27 -12.51 6.67
C TYR A 439 6.01 -13.94 7.14
N ASN A 440 5.42 -14.77 6.30
CA ASN A 440 5.24 -16.19 6.61
C ASN A 440 6.58 -16.93 6.66
N TYR A 441 7.53 -16.61 5.78
CA TYR A 441 8.88 -17.18 5.78
C TYR A 441 9.65 -16.89 7.08
N ILE A 442 9.57 -15.66 7.61
CA ILE A 442 10.22 -15.31 8.89
C ILE A 442 9.38 -15.69 10.13
N GLY A 443 8.21 -16.30 9.95
CA GLY A 443 7.32 -16.67 11.04
C GLY A 443 6.71 -15.49 11.80
N ARG A 444 6.44 -14.37 11.11
CA ARG A 444 5.90 -13.14 11.71
C ARG A 444 4.58 -13.34 12.47
N PHE A 445 3.77 -14.31 12.03
CA PHE A 445 2.43 -14.60 12.54
C PHE A 445 2.35 -15.86 13.43
N THR A 446 3.49 -16.52 13.67
CA THR A 446 3.58 -17.88 14.22
C THR A 446 4.70 -17.97 15.25
N ASP A 447 4.84 -16.95 16.10
CA ASP A 447 5.86 -16.86 17.16
C ASP A 447 7.27 -17.19 16.65
N THR A 448 7.65 -16.63 15.48
CA THR A 448 8.95 -16.81 14.79
C THR A 448 9.19 -18.20 14.19
N LYS A 449 8.18 -19.09 14.15
CA LYS A 449 8.26 -20.34 13.40
C LYS A 449 7.85 -20.14 11.94
N PRO A 450 8.72 -20.38 10.94
CA PRO A 450 8.35 -20.23 9.53
C PRO A 450 7.10 -21.04 9.13
N ASP A 451 6.24 -20.44 8.32
CA ASP A 451 5.16 -21.12 7.60
C ASP A 451 5.49 -21.17 6.11
N PHE A 452 6.23 -22.20 5.72
CA PHE A 452 6.70 -22.36 4.34
C PHE A 452 5.57 -22.64 3.33
N SER A 453 4.46 -23.26 3.77
CA SER A 453 3.29 -23.51 2.92
C SER A 453 2.66 -22.19 2.50
N SER A 454 2.39 -21.31 3.47
CA SER A 454 1.84 -19.97 3.25
C SER A 454 2.82 -19.07 2.49
N ALA A 455 4.12 -19.16 2.81
CA ALA A 455 5.15 -18.40 2.11
C ALA A 455 5.20 -18.76 0.61
N LEU A 456 5.20 -20.05 0.29
CA LEU A 456 5.20 -20.53 -1.10
C LEU A 456 3.91 -20.16 -1.83
N PHE A 457 2.75 -20.31 -1.17
CA PHE A 457 1.46 -19.88 -1.73
C PHE A 457 1.50 -18.41 -2.15
N HIS A 458 1.97 -17.53 -1.27
CA HIS A 458 2.04 -16.11 -1.55
C HIS A 458 3.12 -15.73 -2.57
N LEU A 459 4.25 -16.44 -2.64
CA LEU A 459 5.21 -16.29 -3.74
C LEU A 459 4.55 -16.58 -5.09
N TYR A 460 3.72 -17.63 -5.18
CA TYR A 460 2.97 -17.89 -6.40
C TYR A 460 1.96 -16.80 -6.73
N GLN A 461 1.22 -16.30 -5.73
CA GLN A 461 0.28 -15.20 -5.97
C GLN A 461 1.01 -13.93 -6.44
N ALA A 462 2.15 -13.59 -5.83
CA ALA A 462 3.00 -12.49 -6.25
C ALA A 462 3.49 -12.65 -7.70
N ALA A 463 4.02 -13.82 -8.06
CA ALA A 463 4.44 -14.13 -9.43
C ALA A 463 3.27 -14.07 -10.43
N SER A 464 2.09 -14.55 -10.03
CA SER A 464 0.85 -14.45 -10.83
C SER A 464 0.37 -13.02 -11.00
N CYS A 465 0.70 -12.13 -10.08
CA CYS A 465 0.49 -10.69 -10.20
C CYS A 465 1.61 -10.00 -11.01
N GLY A 466 2.62 -10.75 -11.46
CA GLY A 466 3.74 -10.24 -12.24
C GLY A 466 4.85 -9.61 -11.42
N ASP A 467 4.97 -9.96 -10.14
CA ASP A 467 6.10 -9.53 -9.32
C ASP A 467 7.43 -10.15 -9.81
N LEU A 468 8.43 -9.30 -10.08
CA LEU A 468 9.70 -9.74 -10.68
C LEU A 468 10.51 -10.61 -9.71
N SER A 469 10.63 -10.18 -8.45
CA SER A 469 11.38 -10.90 -7.42
C SER A 469 10.79 -12.28 -7.19
N ALA A 470 9.47 -12.40 -7.09
CA ALA A 470 8.78 -13.67 -6.95
C ALA A 470 9.04 -14.61 -8.14
N ASN A 471 8.94 -14.11 -9.38
CA ASN A 471 9.23 -14.93 -10.57
C ASN A 471 10.68 -15.43 -10.55
N LYS A 472 11.64 -14.56 -10.22
CA LYS A 472 13.06 -14.93 -10.15
C LYS A 472 13.33 -15.97 -9.06
N ILE A 473 12.83 -15.76 -7.84
CA ILE A 473 13.00 -16.68 -6.72
C ILE A 473 12.42 -18.05 -7.06
N LEU A 474 11.18 -18.11 -7.57
CA LEU A 474 10.56 -19.37 -7.96
C LEU A 474 11.35 -20.08 -9.06
N ALA A 475 11.79 -19.36 -10.10
CA ALA A 475 12.62 -19.92 -11.16
C ALA A 475 13.88 -20.58 -10.58
N TYR A 476 14.56 -19.89 -9.66
CA TYR A 476 15.84 -20.35 -9.11
C TYR A 476 15.62 -21.55 -8.21
N LYS A 477 14.59 -21.54 -7.37
CA LYS A 477 14.22 -22.69 -6.54
C LYS A 477 13.89 -23.93 -7.37
N TYR A 478 13.17 -23.79 -8.49
CA TYR A 478 12.87 -24.91 -9.37
C TYR A 478 14.08 -25.50 -10.11
N PHE A 479 15.13 -24.70 -10.32
CA PHE A 479 16.43 -25.14 -10.85
C PHE A 479 17.44 -25.50 -9.75
N ASN A 480 17.04 -25.42 -8.48
CA ASN A 480 17.93 -25.62 -7.34
C ASN A 480 19.17 -24.68 -7.37
N PHE A 481 18.96 -23.46 -7.86
CA PHE A 481 19.95 -22.39 -7.79
C PHE A 481 19.89 -21.71 -6.43
N HIS A 482 21.03 -21.19 -5.99
CA HIS A 482 21.11 -20.38 -4.78
C HIS A 482 20.30 -19.09 -4.92
N THR A 483 19.60 -18.72 -3.84
CA THR A 483 18.82 -17.49 -3.73
C THR A 483 19.18 -16.79 -2.42
N ASP A 484 19.44 -15.48 -2.47
CA ASP A 484 19.75 -14.68 -1.27
C ASP A 484 18.54 -14.62 -0.31
N GLU A 485 17.33 -14.70 -0.86
CA GLU A 485 16.07 -14.72 -0.13
C GLU A 485 15.44 -16.11 -0.21
N PHE A 486 14.67 -16.47 0.82
CA PHE A 486 13.96 -17.75 0.91
C PHE A 486 14.87 -18.99 0.83
N GLU A 487 16.12 -18.93 1.30
CA GLU A 487 17.10 -20.04 1.20
C GLU A 487 16.52 -21.38 1.72
N ASP A 488 15.89 -21.37 2.90
CA ASP A 488 15.34 -22.56 3.56
C ASP A 488 14.05 -23.09 2.90
N LEU A 489 13.47 -22.35 1.95
CA LEU A 489 12.27 -22.78 1.22
C LEU A 489 12.65 -23.81 0.15
N LEU A 490 12.39 -25.09 0.47
CA LEU A 490 12.67 -26.22 -0.42
C LEU A 490 11.50 -26.47 -1.38
N ILE A 491 11.79 -26.57 -2.68
CA ILE A 491 10.82 -26.91 -3.73
C ILE A 491 11.37 -28.09 -4.52
N GLN A 492 10.51 -29.03 -4.90
CA GLN A 492 10.89 -30.11 -5.80
C GLN A 492 11.26 -29.57 -7.20
N GLU A 493 12.41 -29.98 -7.72
CA GLU A 493 12.89 -29.58 -9.05
C GLU A 493 11.87 -29.90 -10.15
N ASP A 494 11.60 -28.90 -10.99
CA ASP A 494 10.75 -29.00 -12.18
C ASP A 494 11.23 -27.96 -13.19
N HIS A 495 12.03 -28.40 -14.16
CA HIS A 495 12.62 -27.53 -15.16
C HIS A 495 11.57 -26.89 -16.10
N ASP A 496 10.40 -27.52 -16.30
CA ASP A 496 9.35 -26.92 -17.13
C ASP A 496 8.73 -25.70 -16.42
N LEU A 497 8.49 -25.81 -15.11
CA LEU A 497 8.03 -24.70 -14.28
C LEU A 497 9.13 -23.66 -14.05
N GLY A 498 10.35 -24.09 -13.77
CA GLY A 498 11.52 -23.23 -13.65
C GLY A 498 11.69 -22.33 -14.88
N MET A 499 11.63 -22.89 -16.10
CA MET A 499 11.71 -22.06 -17.32
C MET A 499 10.49 -21.16 -17.52
N ASN A 500 9.29 -21.53 -17.08
CA ASN A 500 8.14 -20.62 -17.19
C ASN A 500 8.39 -19.34 -16.38
N PHE A 501 8.79 -19.50 -15.11
CA PHE A 501 9.08 -18.36 -14.24
C PHE A 501 10.31 -17.59 -14.69
N MET A 502 11.34 -18.28 -15.22
CA MET A 502 12.54 -17.64 -15.73
C MET A 502 12.27 -16.76 -16.96
N ILE A 503 11.46 -17.26 -17.91
CA ILE A 503 11.02 -16.47 -19.07
C ILE A 503 10.17 -15.28 -18.60
N GLU A 504 9.25 -15.49 -17.65
CA GLU A 504 8.39 -14.42 -17.12
C GLU A 504 9.19 -13.30 -16.44
N ALA A 505 10.26 -13.65 -15.71
CA ALA A 505 11.22 -12.71 -15.14
C ALA A 505 12.05 -12.02 -16.23
N ALA A 506 12.51 -12.77 -17.23
CA ALA A 506 13.26 -12.24 -18.38
C ALA A 506 12.42 -11.23 -19.18
N THR A 507 11.14 -11.51 -19.44
CA THR A 507 10.21 -10.56 -20.11
C THR A 507 10.02 -9.27 -19.30
N ARG A 508 10.27 -9.30 -17.98
CA ARG A 508 10.23 -8.15 -17.07
C ARG A 508 11.57 -7.47 -16.88
N ASN A 509 12.50 -7.64 -17.82
CA ASN A 509 13.80 -6.98 -17.81
C ASN A 509 14.73 -7.43 -16.67
N ASP A 510 14.54 -8.61 -16.06
CA ASP A 510 15.61 -9.18 -15.25
C ASP A 510 16.71 -9.76 -16.16
N LYS A 511 17.83 -9.03 -16.23
CA LYS A 511 18.94 -9.35 -17.12
C LYS A 511 19.58 -10.72 -16.85
N ASP A 512 19.66 -11.16 -15.59
CA ASP A 512 20.23 -12.47 -15.25
C ASP A 512 19.31 -13.60 -15.76
N CYS A 513 17.99 -13.47 -15.59
CA CYS A 513 17.01 -14.37 -16.16
C CYS A 513 17.01 -14.34 -17.69
N MET A 514 17.18 -13.17 -18.34
CA MET A 514 17.35 -13.08 -19.80
C MET A 514 18.56 -13.89 -20.25
N MET A 515 19.72 -13.71 -19.60
CA MET A 515 20.95 -14.42 -19.94
C MET A 515 20.85 -15.93 -19.74
N LYS A 516 20.28 -16.37 -18.61
CA LYS A 516 20.05 -17.80 -18.35
C LYS A 516 19.05 -18.41 -19.34
N THR A 517 18.01 -17.67 -19.69
CA THR A 517 17.03 -18.09 -20.72
C THR A 517 17.70 -18.23 -22.08
N ALA A 518 18.53 -17.25 -22.49
CA ALA A 518 19.28 -17.30 -23.73
C ALA A 518 20.19 -18.54 -23.79
N LYS A 519 20.99 -18.76 -22.74
CA LYS A 519 21.88 -19.93 -22.61
C LYS A 519 21.13 -21.26 -22.62
N ALA A 520 19.95 -21.33 -22.02
CA ALA A 520 19.12 -22.54 -22.04
C ALA A 520 18.65 -22.88 -23.46
N PHE A 521 18.16 -21.89 -24.21
CA PHE A 521 17.76 -22.09 -25.62
C PHE A 521 18.94 -22.31 -26.56
N ASP A 522 20.09 -21.72 -26.26
CA ASP A 522 21.34 -21.90 -27.01
C ASP A 522 21.87 -23.33 -26.87
N THR A 523 21.96 -23.84 -25.64
CA THR A 523 22.59 -25.14 -25.34
C THR A 523 21.62 -26.32 -25.34
N GLY A 524 20.31 -26.06 -25.21
CA GLY A 524 19.30 -27.10 -25.02
C GLY A 524 19.19 -27.61 -23.56
N ILE A 525 20.05 -27.15 -22.66
CA ILE A 525 20.10 -27.59 -21.26
C ILE A 525 19.08 -26.78 -20.43
N MET A 526 18.49 -27.38 -19.40
CA MET A 526 17.53 -26.77 -18.47
C MET A 526 16.16 -26.38 -19.07
N LEU A 527 15.91 -26.69 -20.34
CA LEU A 527 14.66 -26.33 -21.04
C LEU A 527 13.39 -27.08 -20.56
N GLY A 528 13.56 -28.12 -19.76
CA GLY A 528 12.47 -29.02 -19.37
C GLY A 528 12.12 -30.01 -20.49
N LYS A 529 10.92 -30.59 -20.42
CA LYS A 529 10.45 -31.60 -21.39
C LYS A 529 9.58 -30.99 -22.48
N LYS A 530 9.05 -29.78 -22.26
CA LYS A 530 8.11 -29.11 -23.19
C LYS A 530 8.79 -28.23 -24.23
N ARG A 531 10.08 -27.96 -24.07
CA ARG A 531 10.87 -27.09 -24.93
C ARG A 531 12.06 -27.84 -25.50
N SER A 532 12.54 -27.37 -26.63
CA SER A 532 13.74 -27.87 -27.31
C SER A 532 14.68 -26.71 -27.60
N GLN A 533 15.95 -27.03 -27.83
CA GLN A 533 16.97 -26.08 -28.27
C GLN A 533 16.46 -25.28 -29.48
N CYS A 534 16.66 -23.96 -29.43
CA CYS A 534 16.15 -23.03 -30.43
C CYS A 534 17.02 -21.78 -30.47
N TRP A 535 17.93 -21.72 -31.44
CA TRP A 535 18.84 -20.59 -31.58
C TRP A 535 18.12 -19.29 -31.90
N LYS A 536 16.97 -19.35 -32.58
CA LYS A 536 16.13 -18.18 -32.82
C LYS A 536 15.63 -17.54 -31.53
N GLU A 537 15.22 -18.34 -30.55
CA GLU A 537 14.82 -17.81 -29.23
C GLU A 537 16.04 -17.36 -28.42
N ALA A 538 17.16 -18.08 -28.49
CA ALA A 538 18.39 -17.68 -27.82
C ALA A 538 18.88 -16.29 -28.26
N LEU A 539 18.93 -16.04 -29.57
CA LEU A 539 19.34 -14.76 -30.15
C LEU A 539 18.44 -13.61 -29.69
N LYS A 540 17.11 -13.80 -29.66
CA LYS A 540 16.18 -12.78 -29.14
C LYS A 540 16.51 -12.37 -27.71
N TRP A 541 16.80 -13.35 -26.85
CA TRP A 541 17.13 -13.08 -25.45
C TRP A 541 18.53 -12.47 -25.28
N TYR A 542 19.51 -12.88 -26.09
CA TYR A 542 20.82 -12.24 -26.12
C TYR A 542 20.74 -10.78 -26.55
N GLU A 543 19.97 -10.47 -27.60
CA GLU A 543 19.70 -9.10 -28.04
C GLU A 543 19.00 -8.28 -26.94
N ALA A 544 17.96 -8.84 -26.32
CA ALA A 544 17.27 -8.19 -25.20
C ALA A 544 18.23 -7.87 -24.04
N ALA A 545 19.13 -8.80 -23.69
CA ALA A 545 20.13 -8.61 -22.64
C ALA A 545 21.21 -7.57 -23.01
N LEU A 546 21.59 -7.47 -24.29
CA LEU A 546 22.53 -6.46 -24.80
C LEU A 546 21.93 -5.05 -24.80
N ASN A 547 20.64 -4.93 -25.13
CA ASN A 547 19.90 -3.68 -25.16
C ASN A 547 19.47 -3.20 -23.75
N HIS A 548 19.65 -4.02 -22.73
CA HIS A 548 19.29 -3.67 -21.36
C HIS A 548 20.25 -2.61 -20.77
N HIS A 549 19.77 -1.38 -20.65
CA HIS A 549 20.50 -0.26 -20.04
C HIS A 549 20.28 -0.20 -18.51
N SER A 550 21.02 -0.99 -17.73
CA SER A 550 21.04 -0.82 -16.26
C SER A 550 22.29 -0.04 -15.81
N ALA A 551 22.09 1.02 -15.02
CA ALA A 551 23.17 1.77 -14.37
C ALA A 551 23.97 0.95 -13.32
N PHE A 552 23.39 -0.16 -12.85
CA PHE A 552 24.01 -1.14 -11.97
C PHE A 552 23.89 -2.52 -12.63
N SER A 553 24.91 -2.95 -13.36
CA SER A 553 24.95 -4.32 -13.89
C SER A 553 25.64 -5.23 -12.89
N CYS A 554 24.92 -6.17 -12.27
CA CYS A 554 25.53 -7.21 -11.43
C CYS A 554 26.19 -8.35 -12.26
N LEU A 555 26.73 -8.06 -13.45
CA LEU A 555 27.33 -9.07 -14.32
C LEU A 555 28.78 -8.73 -14.65
N ASP A 556 29.66 -9.16 -13.76
CA ASP A 556 31.06 -9.46 -14.08
C ASP A 556 31.23 -10.79 -14.85
N SER A 557 30.15 -11.57 -15.05
CA SER A 557 30.27 -12.94 -15.60
C SER A 557 30.25 -13.04 -17.13
N ASP A 558 29.45 -12.23 -17.85
CA ASP A 558 29.36 -12.28 -19.32
C ASP A 558 29.44 -10.86 -19.94
N PRO A 559 30.64 -10.38 -20.30
CA PRO A 559 30.82 -9.09 -20.97
C PRO A 559 30.14 -9.06 -22.36
N LYS A 560 29.74 -7.86 -22.82
CA LYS A 560 29.03 -7.68 -24.11
C LYS A 560 29.72 -8.37 -25.29
N HIS A 561 31.05 -8.29 -25.35
CA HIS A 561 31.84 -8.94 -26.40
C HIS A 561 31.60 -10.46 -26.50
N MET A 562 31.33 -11.14 -25.38
CA MET A 562 31.19 -12.61 -25.33
C MET A 562 29.81 -13.01 -25.85
N ILE A 563 28.79 -12.20 -25.52
CA ILE A 563 27.44 -12.38 -26.04
C ILE A 563 27.46 -12.18 -27.56
N LYS A 564 28.03 -11.08 -28.05
CA LYS A 564 28.15 -10.81 -29.49
C LYS A 564 28.92 -11.91 -30.23
N ALA A 565 30.05 -12.37 -29.68
CA ALA A 565 30.82 -13.45 -30.28
C ALA A 565 30.05 -14.78 -30.34
N ARG A 566 29.26 -15.11 -29.30
CA ARG A 566 28.41 -16.30 -29.34
C ARG A 566 27.26 -16.16 -30.34
N MET A 567 26.65 -14.99 -30.43
CA MET A 567 25.63 -14.72 -31.46
C MET A 567 26.22 -14.86 -32.87
N ALA A 568 27.43 -14.34 -33.09
CA ALA A 568 28.13 -14.48 -34.37
C ALA A 568 28.37 -15.96 -34.74
N GLU A 569 28.78 -16.78 -33.78
CA GLU A 569 28.96 -18.22 -33.98
C GLU A 569 27.66 -18.92 -34.41
N ILE A 570 26.54 -18.57 -33.76
CA ILE A 570 25.20 -19.09 -34.11
C ILE A 570 24.84 -18.75 -35.57
N TRP A 571 25.04 -17.49 -36.00
CA TRP A 571 24.77 -17.05 -37.37
C TRP A 571 25.73 -17.68 -38.38
N ARG A 572 27.01 -17.85 -38.04
CA ARG A 572 28.02 -18.48 -38.92
C ARG A 572 27.72 -19.95 -39.16
N CYS A 573 27.29 -20.69 -38.13
CA CYS A 573 26.98 -22.12 -38.28
C CYS A 573 25.62 -22.37 -38.94
N GLY A 574 24.57 -21.66 -38.52
CA GLY A 574 23.18 -21.98 -38.87
C GLY A 574 22.70 -23.31 -38.22
N GLY A 575 21.40 -23.40 -37.94
CA GLY A 575 20.80 -24.53 -37.23
C GLY A 575 19.76 -24.11 -36.20
N TYR A 576 19.02 -25.08 -35.65
CA TYR A 576 18.03 -24.87 -34.58
C TYR A 576 17.06 -23.69 -34.84
N GLY A 577 16.61 -23.54 -36.09
CA GLY A 577 15.66 -22.50 -36.51
C GLY A 577 16.29 -21.18 -36.97
N VAL A 578 17.62 -21.12 -37.14
CA VAL A 578 18.37 -19.98 -37.69
C VAL A 578 19.03 -20.41 -39.00
N GLU A 579 18.88 -19.61 -40.04
CA GLU A 579 19.57 -19.81 -41.32
C GLU A 579 21.00 -19.27 -41.23
N LYS A 580 21.95 -19.96 -41.85
CA LYS A 580 23.36 -19.56 -41.86
C LYS A 580 23.50 -18.20 -42.56
N ASP A 581 24.08 -17.22 -41.87
CA ASP A 581 24.39 -15.89 -42.38
C ASP A 581 25.83 -15.50 -41.96
N PRO A 582 26.84 -15.86 -42.78
CA PRO A 582 28.23 -15.56 -42.47
C PRO A 582 28.56 -14.07 -42.56
N SER A 583 27.81 -13.31 -43.36
CA SER A 583 27.99 -11.86 -43.47
C SER A 583 27.64 -11.18 -42.15
N TYR A 584 26.46 -11.49 -41.60
CA TYR A 584 26.02 -10.92 -40.32
C TYR A 584 26.88 -11.43 -39.15
N ALA A 585 27.32 -12.68 -39.20
CA ALA A 585 28.29 -13.22 -38.23
C ALA A 585 29.61 -12.41 -38.23
N GLY A 586 30.14 -12.07 -39.41
CA GLY A 586 31.33 -11.24 -39.55
C GLY A 586 31.17 -9.88 -38.88
N GLU A 587 30.05 -9.19 -39.11
CA GLU A 587 29.72 -7.91 -38.49
C GLU A 587 29.66 -8.01 -36.95
N LEU A 588 29.02 -9.05 -36.43
CA LEU A 588 28.94 -9.29 -34.98
C LEU A 588 30.30 -9.58 -34.35
N TYR A 589 31.17 -10.35 -35.03
CA TYR A 589 32.55 -10.57 -34.57
C TYR A 589 33.39 -9.30 -34.58
N SER A 590 33.28 -8.46 -35.62
CA SER A 590 33.92 -7.13 -35.64
C SER A 590 33.44 -6.26 -34.48
N SER A 591 32.13 -6.22 -34.23
CA SER A 591 31.57 -5.48 -33.10
C SER A 591 31.99 -6.05 -31.74
N ALA A 592 32.15 -7.37 -31.62
CA ALA A 592 32.70 -8.01 -30.43
C ALA A 592 34.17 -7.64 -30.21
N ALA A 593 34.96 -7.51 -31.28
CA ALA A 593 36.35 -7.07 -31.21
C ALA A 593 36.49 -5.63 -30.69
N GLU A 594 35.62 -4.73 -31.14
CA GLU A 594 35.56 -3.34 -30.64
C GLU A 594 35.26 -3.29 -29.15
N ASP A 595 34.23 -4.01 -28.69
CA ASP A 595 33.88 -4.12 -27.26
C ASP A 595 35.03 -4.72 -26.44
N ALA A 596 35.74 -5.72 -26.97
CA ALA A 596 36.90 -6.34 -26.32
C ALA A 596 38.10 -5.39 -26.22
N LEU A 597 38.35 -4.61 -27.26
CA LEU A 597 39.40 -3.60 -27.28
C LEU A 597 39.11 -2.48 -26.27
N GLN A 598 37.85 -2.03 -26.19
CA GLN A 598 37.43 -1.03 -25.19
C GLN A 598 37.65 -1.51 -23.75
N LEU A 599 37.54 -2.82 -23.51
CA LEU A 599 37.86 -3.45 -22.22
C LEU A 599 39.35 -3.79 -22.03
N GLY A 600 40.23 -3.35 -22.95
CA GLY A 600 41.68 -3.60 -22.88
C GLY A 600 42.10 -5.03 -23.23
N LYS A 601 41.22 -5.84 -23.82
CA LYS A 601 41.48 -7.26 -24.16
C LYS A 601 41.98 -7.41 -25.60
N GLY A 602 43.09 -6.76 -25.95
CA GLY A 602 43.60 -6.70 -27.32
C GLY A 602 43.89 -8.06 -27.99
N LYS A 603 44.39 -9.06 -27.25
CA LYS A 603 44.57 -10.42 -27.79
C LYS A 603 43.25 -11.07 -28.20
N LEU A 604 42.20 -10.89 -27.40
CA LEU A 604 40.87 -11.43 -27.66
C LEU A 604 40.20 -10.68 -28.82
N ALA A 605 40.39 -9.36 -28.89
CA ALA A 605 39.92 -8.55 -30.02
C ALA A 605 40.52 -9.04 -31.35
N ASN A 606 41.83 -9.32 -31.40
CA ASN A 606 42.47 -9.89 -32.59
C ASN A 606 41.90 -11.27 -32.97
N SER A 607 41.60 -12.12 -31.98
CA SER A 607 40.95 -13.41 -32.24
C SER A 607 39.56 -13.24 -32.84
N TYR A 608 38.76 -12.26 -32.39
CA TYR A 608 37.46 -11.97 -32.99
C TYR A 608 37.58 -11.39 -34.40
N LEU A 609 38.57 -10.53 -34.67
CA LEU A 609 38.81 -10.03 -36.03
C LEU A 609 39.17 -11.15 -37.00
N MET A 610 39.99 -12.12 -36.57
CA MET A 610 40.31 -13.29 -37.38
C MET A 610 39.05 -14.12 -37.68
N LEU A 611 38.18 -14.33 -36.69
CA LEU A 611 36.89 -15.01 -36.90
C LEU A 611 35.94 -14.20 -37.80
N ALA A 612 36.01 -12.87 -37.78
CA ALA A 612 35.25 -12.01 -38.68
C ALA A 612 35.71 -12.19 -40.13
N GLU A 613 37.02 -12.17 -40.38
CA GLU A 613 37.61 -12.41 -41.72
C GLU A 613 37.24 -13.80 -42.25
N GLU A 614 37.32 -14.83 -41.41
CA GLU A 614 36.87 -16.18 -41.77
C GLU A 614 35.38 -16.21 -42.14
N SER A 615 34.53 -15.53 -41.38
CA SER A 615 33.08 -15.50 -41.63
C SER A 615 32.75 -14.77 -42.92
N PHE A 616 33.42 -13.64 -43.22
CA PHE A 616 33.25 -12.94 -44.50
C PHE A 616 33.76 -13.76 -45.69
N GLY A 617 34.83 -14.54 -45.51
CA GLY A 617 35.34 -15.45 -46.54
C GLY A 617 34.35 -16.56 -46.91
N GLU A 618 33.47 -16.98 -45.99
CA GLU A 618 32.42 -17.97 -46.25
C GLU A 618 31.23 -17.42 -47.04
N VAL A 619 31.18 -16.12 -47.37
CA VAL A 619 30.14 -15.50 -48.21
C VAL A 619 30.41 -15.70 -49.70
N GLU A 620 31.68 -15.95 -50.08
CA GLU A 620 32.14 -16.03 -51.48
C GLU A 620 32.09 -17.45 -52.09
N GLU A 621 31.67 -18.47 -51.32
CA GLU A 621 31.37 -19.85 -51.78
C GLU A 621 29.88 -20.15 -51.72
#